data_AF-A0A150SZT3-F1
#
_entry.id   AF-A0A150SZT3-F1
#
_cell.length_a   1.000
_cell.length_b   1.000
_cell.length_c   1.000
_cell.angle_alpha   90.00
_cell.angle_beta   90.00
_cell.angle_gamma   90.00
#
_symmetry.space_group_name_H-M   'P 1'
#
loop_
_entity.id
_entity.type
_entity.pdbx_description
1 polymer ?
#
loop_
_entity_poly.entity_id
_entity_poly.type
_entity_poly.pdbx_seq_one_letter_code
_entity_poly.pdbx_strand_id
1 'polypeptide(L)' 'MKHQIVSPRTMMAVGTEQRLSLAEARHRELDSRLRQLGRRAFLTPGERMEAAQLKKRKLAAKDEIESLRRRMS' A
#
# COMPACT_ATOMS: atom_id res chain seq x y z
N MET A 1 -18.03 36.41 5.02
CA MET A 1 -17.51 35.07 5.31
C MET A 1 -17.65 34.22 4.05
N LYS A 2 -16.54 33.83 3.42
CA LYS A 2 -16.58 33.16 2.10
C LYS A 2 -16.75 31.66 2.35
N HIS A 3 -17.97 31.14 2.30
CA HIS A 3 -18.19 29.69 2.29
C HIS A 3 -17.67 29.15 0.96
N GLN A 4 -16.43 28.65 0.98
CA GLN A 4 -15.84 27.95 -0.15
C GLN A 4 -16.56 26.60 -0.23
N ILE A 5 -17.51 26.49 -1.16
CA ILE A 5 -18.23 25.26 -1.45
C ILE A 5 -17.22 24.34 -2.13
N VAL A 6 -16.53 23.52 -1.34
CA VAL A 6 -15.58 22.53 -1.87
C VAL A 6 -16.39 21.58 -2.74
N SER A 7 -16.12 21.57 -4.05
CA SER A 7 -16.87 20.75 -4.99
C SER A 7 -16.74 19.26 -4.65
N PRO A 8 -17.81 18.44 -4.82
CA PRO A 8 -17.78 17.02 -4.48
C PRO A 8 -16.62 16.24 -5.13
N ARG A 9 -16.24 16.65 -6.35
CA ARG A 9 -15.13 16.06 -7.11
C ARG A 9 -13.76 16.29 -6.45
N THR A 10 -13.55 17.44 -5.82
CA THR A 10 -12.32 17.74 -5.06
C THR A 10 -12.23 16.85 -3.82
N MET A 11 -13.34 16.62 -3.12
CA MET A 11 -13.38 15.73 -1.94
C MET A 11 -13.07 14.27 -2.31
N MET A 12 -13.58 13.80 -3.45
CA MET A 12 -13.26 12.44 -3.93
C MET A 12 -11.79 12.30 -4.36
N ALA A 13 -11.21 13.32 -4.99
CA ALA A 13 -9.79 13.32 -5.36
C ALA A 13 -8.89 13.25 -4.11
N VAL A 14 -9.17 14.08 -3.09
CA VAL A 14 -8.43 14.06 -1.81
C VAL A 14 -8.53 12.69 -1.12
N GLY A 15 -9.72 12.09 -1.10
CA GLY A 15 -9.91 10.75 -0.55
C GLY A 15 -9.16 9.66 -1.33
N THR A 16 -9.04 9.79 -2.65
CA THR A 16 -8.28 8.85 -3.50
C THR A 16 -6.78 8.96 -3.26
N GLU A 17 -6.28 10.19 -3.11
CA GLU A 17 -4.87 10.46 -2.83
C GLU A 17 -4.44 9.98 -1.44
N GLN A 18 -5.29 10.19 -0.41
CA GLN A 18 -5.06 9.63 0.92
C GLN A 18 -5.00 8.09 0.89
N ARG A 19 -5.92 7.44 0.16
CA ARG A 19 -5.92 5.98 0.00
C ARG A 19 -4.67 5.48 -0.70
N LEU A 20 -4.19 6.20 -1.72
CA LEU A 20 -2.96 5.87 -2.43
C LEU A 20 -1.76 5.94 -1.48
N SER A 21 -1.63 7.03 -0.72
CA SER A 21 -0.56 7.21 0.27
C SER A 21 -0.54 6.07 1.32
N LEU A 22 -1.72 5.68 1.83
CA LEU A 22 -1.85 4.55 2.76
C LEU A 22 -1.44 3.22 2.12
N ALA A 23 -1.87 2.95 0.88
CA ALA A 23 -1.50 1.73 0.17
C ALA A 23 0.03 1.67 -0.10
N GLU A 24 0.64 2.79 -0.47
CA GLU A 24 2.09 2.91 -0.65
C GLU A 24 2.88 2.72 0.65
N ALA A 25 2.38 3.25 1.77
CA ALA A 25 2.97 3.03 3.09
C ALA A 25 2.94 1.54 3.47
N ARG A 26 1.79 0.88 3.31
CA ARG A 26 1.64 -0.56 3.55
C ARG A 26 2.58 -1.38 2.65
N HIS A 27 2.66 -1.05 1.37
CA HIS A 27 3.58 -1.73 0.44
C HIS A 27 5.04 -1.59 0.88
N ARG A 28 5.47 -0.41 1.32
CA ARG A 28 6.84 -0.17 1.83
C ARG A 28 7.14 -0.92 3.12
N GLU A 29 6.17 -1.00 4.04
CA GLU A 29 6.31 -1.76 5.29
C GLU A 29 6.50 -3.26 5.01
N LEU A 30 5.65 -3.82 4.14
CA LEU A 30 5.71 -5.23 3.73
C LEU A 30 7.03 -5.56 3.03
N ASP A 31 7.54 -4.65 2.18
CA ASP A 31 8.85 -4.80 1.55
C ASP A 31 9.99 -4.79 2.57
N SER A 32 9.92 -3.89 3.56
CA SER A 32 10.92 -3.77 4.62
C SER A 32 10.98 -5.03 5.47
N ARG A 33 9.82 -5.59 5.83
CA ARG A 33 9.73 -6.85 6.56
C ARG A 33 10.27 -8.03 5.75
N LEU A 34 9.96 -8.10 4.46
CA LEU A 34 10.53 -9.11 3.56
C LEU A 34 12.05 -9.01 3.46
N ARG A 35 12.63 -7.80 3.40
CA ARG A 35 14.08 -7.60 3.41
C ARG A 35 14.70 -8.05 4.73
N GLN A 36 14.05 -7.79 5.87
CA GLN A 36 14.53 -8.25 7.17
C GLN A 36 14.60 -9.78 7.24
N LEU A 37 13.58 -10.47 6.75
CA LEU A 37 13.59 -11.93 6.64
C LEU A 37 14.65 -12.40 5.63
N GLY A 38 14.76 -11.76 4.46
CA GLY A 38 15.75 -12.11 3.44
C GLY A 38 17.22 -11.92 3.84
N ARG A 39 17.50 -11.14 4.88
CA ARG A 39 18.85 -11.01 5.46
C ARG A 39 19.27 -12.22 6.30
N ARG A 40 18.32 -13.06 6.72
CA ARG A 40 18.63 -14.28 7.47
C ARG A 40 19.14 -15.35 6.50
N ALA A 41 20.27 -15.96 6.83
CA ALA A 41 20.87 -17.02 5.99
C ALA A 41 19.95 -18.22 5.81
N PHE A 42 19.13 -18.52 6.81
CA PHE A 42 18.12 -19.57 6.78
C PHE A 42 16.85 -19.08 7.47
N LEU A 43 15.70 -19.41 6.89
CA LEU A 43 14.38 -19.13 7.47
C LEU A 43 13.81 -20.40 8.08
N THR A 44 13.25 -20.29 9.27
CA THR A 44 12.44 -21.35 9.88
C THR A 44 11.17 -21.62 9.07
N PRO A 45 10.51 -22.79 9.23
CA PRO A 45 9.25 -23.06 8.52
C PRO A 45 8.18 -21.97 8.74
N GLY A 46 8.07 -21.43 9.97
CA GLY A 46 7.16 -20.34 10.28
C GLY A 46 7.50 -19.05 9.54
N GLU A 47 8.78 -18.70 9.48
CA GLU A 47 9.25 -17.51 8.76
C GLU A 47 9.11 -17.65 7.25
N ARG A 48 9.24 -18.87 6.69
CA ARG A 48 8.97 -19.13 5.27
C ARG A 48 7.48 -18.90 4.95
N MET A 49 6.58 -19.34 5.84
CA MET A 49 5.16 -19.04 5.71
C MET A 49 4.89 -17.53 5.85
N GLU A 50 5.51 -16.85 6.83
CA GLU A 50 5.41 -15.40 6.98
C GLU A 50 5.86 -14.69 5.70
N ALA A 51 7.03 -15.05 5.15
CA ALA A 51 7.54 -14.48 3.91
C ALA A 51 6.60 -14.72 2.72
N ALA A 52 6.00 -15.91 2.60
CA ALA A 52 5.01 -16.19 1.56
C ALA A 52 3.75 -15.31 1.72
N GLN A 53 3.25 -15.15 2.95
CA GLN A 53 2.10 -14.30 3.24
C GLN A 53 2.40 -12.81 3.02
N LEU A 54 3.58 -12.35 3.41
CA LEU A 54 4.05 -10.98 3.16
C LEU A 54 4.16 -10.68 1.67
N LYS A 55 4.67 -11.63 0.86
CA LYS A 55 4.70 -11.49 -0.61
C LYS A 55 3.30 -11.34 -1.20
N LYS A 56 2.33 -12.16 -0.77
CA LYS A 56 0.93 -12.04 -1.21
C LYS A 56 0.33 -10.68 -0.83
N ARG A 57 0.51 -10.24 0.41
CA ARG A 57 0.03 -8.93 0.88
C ARG A 57 0.70 -7.79 0.11
N LYS A 58 1.99 -7.91 -0.20
CA LYS A 58 2.73 -6.91 -0.98
C LYS A 58 2.18 -6.82 -2.40
N LEU A 59 1.90 -7.95 -3.04
CA LEU A 59 1.26 -7.98 -4.36
C LEU A 59 -0.11 -7.30 -4.33
N ALA A 60 -0.96 -7.65 -3.37
CA ALA A 60 -2.27 -7.02 -3.22
C ALA A 60 -2.19 -5.50 -2.98
N ALA A 61 -1.23 -5.03 -2.17
CA ALA A 61 -1.00 -3.60 -1.96
C ALA A 61 -0.52 -2.89 -3.25
N LYS A 62 0.34 -3.55 -4.04
CA LYS A 62 0.74 -3.05 -5.36
C LYS A 62 -0.46 -2.96 -6.31
N ASP A 63 -1.31 -3.97 -6.36
CA ASP A 63 -2.51 -3.96 -7.20
C ASP A 63 -3.49 -2.85 -6.78
N GLU A 64 -3.63 -2.59 -5.48
CA GLU A 64 -4.39 -1.45 -4.95
C GLU A 64 -3.82 -0.10 -5.42
N ILE A 65 -2.50 0.08 -5.32
CA ILE A 65 -1.79 1.28 -5.79
C ILE A 65 -2.04 1.50 -7.29
N GLU A 66 -1.84 0.48 -8.12
CA GLU A 66 -2.03 0.57 -9.57
C GLU A 66 -3.50 0.83 -9.95
N SER A 67 -4.45 0.27 -9.19
CA SER A 67 -5.87 0.55 -9.35
C SER A 67 -6.23 2.00 -9.01
N LEU A 68 -5.67 2.53 -7.91
CA LEU A 68 -5.89 3.93 -7.49
C LEU A 68 -5.24 4.91 -8.46
N ARG A 69 -4.01 4.64 -8.93
CA ARG A 69 -3.32 5.45 -9.94
C ARG A 69 -4.11 5.54 -11.24
N ARG A 70 -4.64 4.42 -11.73
CA ARG A 70 -5.50 4.40 -12.93
C ARG A 70 -6.80 5.20 -12.79
N ARG A 71 -7.32 5.40 -11.58
CA ARG A 71 -8.52 6.22 -11.34
C ARG A 71 -8.22 7.72 -11.24
N MET A 72 -6.94 8.08 -11.07
CA MET A 72 -6.48 9.46 -10.98
C MET A 72 -5.96 10.00 -12.33
N SER A 73 -5.60 9.12 -13.28
CA SER A 73 -5.31 9.48 -14.67
C SER A 73 -6.57 9.82 -15.47
#